data_AF-B5A5S8-F1
#
_entry.id   AF-B5A5S8-F1
#
_cell.length_a   1.000
_cell.length_b   1.000
_cell.length_c   1.000
_cell.angle_alpha   90.00
_cell.angle_beta   90.00
_cell.angle_gamma   90.00
#
_symmetry.space_group_name_H-M   'P 1'
#
loop_
_entity.id
_entity.type
_entity.pdbx_description
1 polymer ?
#
loop_
_entity_poly.entity_id
_entity_poly.type
_entity_poly.pdbx_seq_one_letter_code
_entity_poly.pdbx_strand_id
1 'polypeptide(L)'
;KTIDSVTSAQMLQGCTILKGNLLINIRRGNNIASELENFMGLIGVVTGYVKIRHSHALVSLSFLKNLRLILGEEQLEGNYFFYVLDNQNLQQLWDWNHRNLTVRSGKMYFAFNPKLCVSEIYRMEEATGTKGRQSKGDINTRNNGERASCESDVLRFTSTTTSKNR
;
A
#
# COMPACT_ATOMS: atom_id res chain seq x y z
N LYS A 1 13.45 7.79 -5.77
CA LYS A 1 13.45 8.58 -4.52
C LYS A 1 13.19 7.62 -3.36
N THR A 2 14.03 7.66 -2.34
CA THR A 2 13.92 6.79 -1.16
C THR A 2 13.31 7.56 -0.01
N ILE A 3 12.29 6.97 0.61
CA ILE A 3 11.52 7.50 1.73
C ILE A 3 11.68 6.53 2.90
N ASP A 4 12.59 6.84 3.81
CA ASP A 4 12.89 6.02 4.99
C ASP A 4 12.42 6.66 6.31
N SER A 5 11.94 7.89 6.23
CA SER A 5 11.53 8.73 7.36
C SER A 5 10.52 9.78 6.92
N VAL A 6 9.80 10.35 7.87
CA VAL A 6 8.90 11.50 7.62
C VAL A 6 9.69 12.68 7.03
N THR A 7 10.89 12.96 7.53
CA THR A 7 11.75 14.03 7.02
C THR A 7 12.11 13.82 5.55
N SER A 8 12.46 12.59 5.15
CA SER A 8 12.73 12.29 3.74
C SER A 8 11.49 12.47 2.84
N ALA A 9 10.28 12.30 3.37
CA ALA A 9 9.05 12.52 2.62
C ALA A 9 8.78 13.99 2.30
N GLN A 10 9.28 14.93 3.12
CA GLN A 10 9.06 16.38 2.95
C GLN A 10 9.50 16.89 1.58
N MET A 11 10.54 16.29 0.97
CA MET A 11 11.00 16.68 -0.37
C MET A 11 9.93 16.46 -1.47
N LEU A 12 8.89 15.67 -1.18
CA LEU A 12 7.80 15.37 -2.10
C LEU A 12 6.56 16.25 -1.86
N GLN A 13 6.61 17.15 -0.89
CA GLN A 13 5.49 18.06 -0.60
C GLN A 13 5.08 18.85 -1.85
N GLY A 14 3.80 18.83 -2.18
CA GLY A 14 3.27 19.50 -3.38
C GLY A 14 3.52 18.76 -4.69
N CYS A 15 4.23 17.63 -4.69
CA CYS A 15 4.48 16.85 -5.89
C CYS A 15 3.20 16.17 -6.39
N THR A 16 2.83 16.42 -7.65
CA THR A 16 1.70 15.74 -8.32
C THR A 16 2.15 14.67 -9.30
N ILE A 17 3.34 14.82 -9.89
CA ILE A 17 3.95 13.87 -10.82
C ILE A 17 5.36 13.57 -10.35
N LEU A 18 5.60 12.31 -9.97
CA LEU A 18 6.91 11.82 -9.60
C LEU A 18 7.61 11.21 -10.83
N LYS A 19 8.58 11.96 -11.37
CA LYS A 19 9.51 11.50 -12.42
C LYS A 19 10.60 10.61 -11.79
N GLY A 20 10.53 9.30 -12.03
CA GLY A 20 11.38 8.26 -11.43
C GLY A 20 10.61 7.26 -10.57
N ASN A 21 11.36 6.56 -9.72
CA ASN A 21 10.87 5.47 -8.87
C ASN A 21 10.56 5.95 -7.44
N LEU A 22 9.62 5.31 -6.76
CA LEU A 22 9.32 5.54 -5.34
C LEU A 22 9.72 4.31 -4.51
N LEU A 23 10.64 4.49 -3.56
CA LEU A 23 11.06 3.45 -2.62
C LEU A 23 10.68 3.88 -1.20
N ILE A 24 9.89 3.08 -0.50
CA ILE A 24 9.42 3.33 0.87
C ILE A 24 10.00 2.26 1.80
N ASN A 25 10.65 2.71 2.88
CA ASN A 25 11.33 1.87 3.88
C ASN A 25 11.22 2.48 5.29
N ILE A 26 9.99 2.61 5.80
CA ILE A 26 9.71 3.32 7.04
C ILE A 26 9.50 2.33 8.19
N ARG A 27 10.57 2.11 8.97
CA ARG A 27 10.58 1.13 10.07
C ARG A 27 9.92 1.63 11.36
N ARG A 28 10.00 2.93 11.62
CA ARG A 28 9.56 3.56 12.88
C ARG A 28 9.08 5.00 12.61
N GLY A 29 8.35 5.56 13.57
CA GLY A 29 7.86 6.95 13.55
C GLY A 29 6.49 7.07 14.21
N ASN A 30 6.14 8.29 14.60
CA ASN A 30 4.84 8.61 15.18
C ASN A 30 4.00 9.35 14.13
N ASN A 31 2.68 9.16 14.13
CA ASN A 31 1.74 9.83 13.22
C ASN A 31 2.12 9.75 11.73
N ILE A 32 2.75 8.64 11.33
CA ILE A 32 3.33 8.49 9.99
C ILE A 32 2.27 8.62 8.90
N ALA A 33 1.07 8.07 9.11
CA ALA A 33 0.00 8.12 8.12
C ALA A 33 -0.37 9.55 7.73
N SER A 34 -0.60 10.44 8.72
CA SER A 34 -0.97 11.84 8.46
C SER A 34 0.18 12.63 7.87
N GLU A 35 1.40 12.43 8.36
CA GLU A 35 2.58 13.13 7.84
C GLU A 35 2.88 12.73 6.38
N LEU A 36 2.85 11.43 6.07
CA LEU A 36 3.04 10.97 4.69
C LEU A 36 1.90 11.43 3.79
N GLU A 37 0.65 11.50 4.26
CA GLU A 37 -0.45 12.03 3.47
C GLU A 37 -0.24 13.53 3.17
N ASN A 38 0.24 14.31 4.14
CA ASN A 38 0.55 15.72 3.94
C ASN A 38 1.63 15.93 2.85
N PHE A 39 2.66 15.09 2.82
CA PHE A 39 3.75 15.25 1.85
C PHE A 39 3.52 14.55 0.52
N MET A 40 2.90 13.37 0.52
CA MET A 40 2.81 12.49 -0.65
C MET A 40 1.37 12.30 -1.15
N GLY A 41 0.37 12.82 -0.45
CA GLY A 41 -1.04 12.63 -0.79
C GLY A 41 -1.46 13.28 -2.11
N LEU A 42 -0.71 14.28 -2.58
CA LEU A 42 -0.95 14.94 -3.86
C LEU A 42 -0.36 14.20 -5.07
N ILE A 43 0.53 13.22 -4.86
CA ILE A 43 1.16 12.46 -5.94
C ILE A 43 0.07 11.68 -6.68
N GLY A 44 -0.18 12.08 -7.93
CA GLY A 44 -1.15 11.45 -8.83
C GLY A 44 -0.52 10.45 -9.79
N VAL A 45 0.74 10.66 -10.16
CA VAL A 45 1.46 9.85 -11.15
C VAL A 45 2.84 9.48 -10.64
N VAL A 46 3.20 8.20 -10.79
CA VAL A 46 4.58 7.72 -10.68
C VAL A 46 4.98 7.15 -12.04
N THR A 47 6.06 7.66 -12.61
CA THR A 47 6.54 7.24 -13.95
C THR A 47 7.31 5.91 -13.92
N GLY A 48 8.06 5.65 -12.85
CA GLY A 48 8.78 4.40 -12.65
C GLY A 48 7.98 3.35 -11.88
N TYR A 49 8.66 2.62 -11.01
CA TYR A 49 8.06 1.63 -10.11
C TYR A 49 7.84 2.17 -8.68
N VAL A 50 7.00 1.48 -7.91
CA VAL A 50 6.81 1.69 -6.47
C VAL A 50 7.26 0.45 -5.70
N LYS A 51 8.16 0.62 -4.74
CA LYS A 51 8.67 -0.44 -3.87
C LYS A 51 8.45 -0.08 -2.41
N ILE A 52 7.78 -0.95 -1.66
CA ILE A 52 7.50 -0.79 -0.24
C ILE A 52 8.13 -1.98 0.48
N ARG A 53 9.22 -1.74 1.19
CA ARG A 53 10.00 -2.79 1.84
C ARG A 53 10.26 -2.44 3.30
N HIS A 54 10.23 -3.42 4.21
CA HIS A 54 10.64 -3.21 5.61
C HIS A 54 9.90 -2.07 6.30
N SER A 55 8.70 -1.72 5.82
CA SER A 55 7.95 -0.56 6.28
C SER A 55 7.00 -0.95 7.40
N HIS A 56 7.56 -1.45 8.50
CA HIS A 56 6.80 -2.02 9.61
C HIS A 56 5.89 -1.02 10.33
N ALA A 57 6.12 0.27 10.15
CA ALA A 57 5.28 1.30 10.76
C ALA A 57 4.03 1.62 9.90
N LEU A 58 3.94 1.10 8.68
CA LEU A 58 2.79 1.27 7.80
C LEU A 58 1.73 0.20 8.07
N VAL A 59 0.49 0.65 8.23
CA VAL A 59 -0.70 -0.20 8.32
C VAL A 59 -1.53 -0.16 7.03
N SER A 60 -1.47 0.95 6.30
CA SER A 60 -2.16 1.16 5.02
C SER A 60 -1.33 2.00 4.06
N LEU A 61 -1.61 1.94 2.75
CA LEU A 61 -1.04 2.82 1.72
C LEU A 61 -1.97 4.00 1.37
N SER A 62 -3.04 4.20 2.13
CA SER A 62 -4.04 5.27 1.94
C SER A 62 -3.44 6.68 1.84
N PHE A 63 -2.27 6.92 2.45
CA PHE A 63 -1.55 8.19 2.37
C PHE A 63 -1.16 8.58 0.93
N LEU A 64 -1.01 7.63 0.00
CA LEU A 64 -0.89 7.88 -1.44
C LEU A 64 -2.27 8.17 -2.06
N LYS A 65 -2.98 9.14 -1.49
CA LYS A 65 -4.40 9.39 -1.74
C LYS A 65 -4.72 9.57 -3.22
N ASN A 66 -3.99 10.45 -3.91
CA ASN A 66 -4.29 10.82 -5.29
C ASN A 66 -3.66 9.92 -6.36
N LEU A 67 -2.82 8.94 -5.98
CA LEU A 67 -2.04 8.15 -6.95
C LEU A 67 -2.95 7.31 -7.85
N ARG A 68 -3.13 7.72 -9.11
CA ARG A 68 -4.04 7.07 -10.06
C ARG A 68 -3.31 6.39 -11.21
N LEU A 69 -2.01 6.63 -11.37
CA LEU A 69 -1.24 6.10 -12.49
C LEU A 69 0.17 5.69 -12.07
N ILE A 70 0.54 4.45 -12.40
CA ILE A 70 1.94 3.98 -12.40
C ILE A 70 2.30 3.54 -13.81
N LEU A 71 3.28 4.20 -14.43
CA LEU A 71 3.63 3.91 -15.83
C LEU A 71 4.52 2.67 -15.96
N GLY A 72 5.46 2.46 -15.04
CA GLY A 72 6.42 1.36 -15.15
C GLY A 72 7.39 1.53 -16.34
N GLU A 73 7.81 2.78 -16.60
CA GLU A 73 8.87 3.09 -17.58
C GLU A 73 10.20 2.44 -17.16
N GLU A 74 10.50 2.50 -15.87
CA GLU A 74 11.51 1.68 -15.21
C GLU A 74 10.82 0.68 -14.29
N GLN A 75 11.32 -0.55 -14.25
CA GLN A 75 10.79 -1.65 -13.45
C GLN A 75 11.95 -2.31 -12.69
N LEU A 76 11.65 -2.89 -11.54
CA LEU A 76 12.64 -3.71 -10.83
C LEU A 76 12.98 -4.96 -11.63
N GLU A 77 14.14 -5.54 -11.34
CA GLU A 77 14.56 -6.84 -11.88
C GLU A 77 13.43 -7.88 -11.72
N GLY A 78 13.10 -8.55 -12.82
CA GLY A 78 11.91 -9.40 -12.92
C GLY A 78 10.64 -8.67 -13.38
N ASN A 79 10.76 -7.44 -13.88
CA ASN A 79 9.70 -6.64 -14.48
C ASN A 79 8.60 -6.22 -13.50
N TYR A 80 8.96 -5.80 -12.27
CA TYR A 80 7.97 -5.38 -11.28
C TYR A 80 7.77 -3.87 -11.25
N PHE A 81 6.52 -3.42 -11.43
CA PHE A 81 6.12 -2.02 -11.20
C PHE A 81 5.70 -1.78 -9.74
N PHE A 82 5.27 -2.83 -9.04
CA PHE A 82 4.84 -2.76 -7.64
C PHE A 82 5.46 -3.90 -6.85
N TYR A 83 6.23 -3.58 -5.81
CA TYR A 83 7.00 -4.57 -5.06
C TYR A 83 6.85 -4.35 -3.56
N VAL A 84 6.17 -5.28 -2.89
CA VAL A 84 5.80 -5.18 -1.47
C VAL A 84 6.38 -6.35 -0.68
N LEU A 85 7.39 -6.07 0.14
CA LEU A 85 8.17 -7.10 0.83
C LEU A 85 8.38 -6.76 2.31
N ASP A 86 8.07 -7.71 3.19
CA ASP A 86 8.41 -7.63 4.62
C ASP A 86 7.79 -6.41 5.33
N ASN A 87 6.47 -6.25 5.20
CA ASN A 87 5.71 -5.21 5.88
C ASN A 87 4.84 -5.85 6.98
N GLN A 88 5.44 -6.00 8.16
CA GLN A 88 4.89 -6.74 9.30
C GLN A 88 3.52 -6.28 9.80
N ASN A 89 3.15 -5.01 9.58
CA ASN A 89 1.89 -4.44 10.07
C ASN A 89 0.94 -3.96 8.97
N LEU A 90 1.33 -4.09 7.70
CA LEU A 90 0.49 -3.69 6.58
C LEU A 90 -0.74 -4.59 6.53
N GLN A 91 -1.92 -3.98 6.65
CA GLN A 91 -3.22 -4.65 6.71
C GLN A 91 -4.05 -4.38 5.46
N GLN A 92 -3.88 -3.20 4.85
CA GLN A 92 -4.65 -2.75 3.70
C GLN A 92 -3.73 -2.05 2.69
N LEU A 93 -4.09 -2.07 1.41
CA LEU A 93 -3.42 -1.29 0.38
C LEU A 93 -4.12 0.07 0.22
N TRP A 94 -5.27 0.07 -0.43
CA TRP A 94 -6.16 1.23 -0.57
C TRP A 94 -7.60 0.79 -0.35
N ASP A 95 -8.49 1.77 -0.13
CA ASP A 95 -9.92 1.52 -0.25
C ASP A 95 -10.32 1.46 -1.74
N TRP A 96 -10.37 0.23 -2.26
CA TRP A 96 -10.70 -0.06 -3.64
C TRP A 96 -12.17 0.25 -4.00
N ASN A 97 -13.06 0.49 -3.04
CA ASN A 97 -14.44 0.89 -3.34
C ASN A 97 -14.53 2.32 -3.91
N HIS A 98 -13.55 3.17 -3.58
CA HIS A 98 -13.60 4.61 -3.85
C HIS A 98 -12.40 5.08 -4.70
N ARG A 99 -11.65 4.15 -5.29
CA ARG A 99 -10.38 4.48 -5.96
C ARG A 99 -10.07 3.60 -7.16
N ASN A 100 -9.51 4.25 -8.17
CA ASN A 100 -8.96 3.60 -9.36
C ASN A 100 -7.44 3.81 -9.42
N LEU A 101 -6.73 2.79 -9.91
CA LEU A 101 -5.30 2.85 -10.19
C LEU A 101 -5.03 2.18 -11.53
N THR A 102 -4.51 2.92 -12.50
CA THR A 102 -4.13 2.38 -13.81
C THR A 102 -2.64 2.05 -13.82
N VAL A 103 -2.30 0.91 -14.41
CA VAL A 103 -0.93 0.44 -14.56
C VAL A 103 -0.64 0.13 -16.02
N ARG A 104 0.36 0.79 -16.59
CA ARG A 104 0.68 0.61 -18.01
C ARG A 104 1.49 -0.66 -18.27
N SER A 105 2.53 -0.94 -17.50
CA SER A 105 3.42 -2.09 -17.71
C SER A 105 3.97 -2.67 -16.41
N GLY A 106 4.35 -3.95 -16.46
CA GLY A 106 4.99 -4.68 -15.36
C GLY A 106 4.07 -5.62 -14.58
N LYS A 107 4.67 -6.30 -13.60
CA LYS A 107 4.07 -7.24 -12.65
C LYS A 107 4.05 -6.68 -11.23
N MET A 108 3.32 -7.36 -10.36
CA MET A 108 3.33 -7.11 -8.92
C MET A 108 4.04 -8.24 -8.18
N TYR A 109 4.72 -7.91 -7.08
CA TYR A 109 5.33 -8.89 -6.18
C TYR A 109 4.91 -8.62 -4.74
N PHE A 110 4.45 -9.66 -4.05
CA PHE A 110 4.06 -9.64 -2.64
C PHE A 110 4.63 -10.83 -1.90
N ALA A 111 5.43 -10.56 -0.86
CA ALA A 111 5.89 -11.60 0.06
C ALA A 111 6.12 -11.05 1.48
N PHE A 112 5.92 -11.90 2.48
CA PHE A 112 6.17 -11.58 3.89
C PHE A 112 5.36 -10.37 4.38
N ASN A 113 4.08 -10.28 4.01
CA ASN A 113 3.14 -9.28 4.53
C ASN A 113 2.08 -10.00 5.38
N PRO A 114 2.43 -10.43 6.60
CA PRO A 114 1.62 -11.41 7.34
C PRO A 114 0.26 -10.88 7.77
N LYS A 115 0.07 -9.56 7.90
CA LYS A 115 -1.24 -8.97 8.24
C LYS A 115 -2.04 -8.51 7.01
N LEU A 116 -1.50 -8.63 5.81
CA LEU A 116 -2.16 -8.23 4.58
C LEU A 116 -2.90 -9.43 4.00
N CYS A 117 -4.23 -9.34 3.97
CA CYS A 117 -5.06 -10.37 3.36
C CYS A 117 -4.72 -10.57 1.88
N VAL A 118 -4.60 -11.83 1.46
CA VAL A 118 -4.34 -12.16 0.05
C VAL A 118 -5.49 -11.68 -0.85
N SER A 119 -6.72 -11.66 -0.33
CA SER A 119 -7.88 -11.11 -1.03
C SER A 119 -7.69 -9.64 -1.42
N GLU A 120 -7.00 -8.82 -0.63
CA GLU A 120 -6.72 -7.42 -1.00
C GLU A 120 -5.68 -7.28 -2.09
N ILE A 121 -4.77 -8.26 -2.23
CA ILE A 121 -3.83 -8.31 -3.35
C ILE A 121 -4.58 -8.71 -4.63
N TYR A 122 -5.46 -9.70 -4.59
CA TYR A 122 -6.28 -10.07 -5.74
C TYR A 122 -7.25 -8.97 -6.16
N ARG A 123 -7.81 -8.25 -5.19
CA ARG A 123 -8.64 -7.07 -5.46
C ARG A 123 -7.84 -5.97 -6.16
N MET A 124 -6.57 -5.79 -5.79
CA MET A 124 -5.67 -4.88 -6.50
C MET A 124 -5.43 -5.33 -7.95
N GLU A 125 -5.22 -6.62 -8.20
CA GLU A 125 -5.06 -7.15 -9.58
C GLU A 125 -6.25 -6.82 -10.47
N GLU A 126 -7.46 -6.95 -9.91
CA GLU A 126 -8.72 -6.62 -10.58
C GLU A 126 -8.84 -5.11 -10.82
N ALA A 127 -8.69 -4.30 -9.78
CA ALA A 127 -8.80 -2.84 -9.86
C ALA A 127 -7.76 -2.20 -10.79
N THR A 128 -6.60 -2.83 -10.97
CA THR A 128 -5.51 -2.35 -11.82
C THR A 128 -5.52 -2.94 -13.24
N GLY A 129 -6.37 -3.93 -13.53
CA GLY A 129 -6.36 -4.64 -14.81
C GLY A 129 -5.06 -5.42 -15.05
N THR A 130 -4.41 -5.87 -13.98
CA THR A 130 -3.14 -6.61 -14.04
C THR A 130 -3.27 -8.10 -13.77
N LYS A 131 -4.50 -8.59 -13.54
CA LYS A 131 -4.80 -10.01 -13.35
C LYS A 131 -4.18 -10.88 -14.45
N GLY A 132 -3.44 -11.91 -14.05
CA GLY A 132 -2.78 -12.86 -14.96
C GLY A 132 -1.41 -12.43 -15.48
N ARG A 133 -0.89 -11.26 -15.08
CA ARG A 133 0.49 -10.85 -15.43
C ARG A 133 1.55 -11.49 -14.52
N GLN A 134 1.15 -11.93 -13.33
CA GLN A 134 2.01 -12.42 -12.26
C GLN A 134 2.36 -13.90 -12.44
N SER A 135 3.55 -14.29 -12.00
CA SER A 135 4.01 -15.68 -11.96
C SER A 135 3.52 -16.37 -10.68
N LYS A 136 3.53 -17.71 -10.64
CA LYS A 136 3.06 -18.50 -9.47
C LYS A 136 3.74 -18.14 -8.14
N GLY A 137 4.97 -17.63 -8.18
CA GLY A 137 5.73 -17.23 -6.98
C GLY A 137 5.64 -15.74 -6.63
N ASP A 138 5.04 -14.92 -7.50
CA ASP A 138 5.05 -13.46 -7.34
C ASP A 138 4.07 -13.02 -6.24
N ILE A 139 3.01 -13.78 -6.00
CA ILE A 139 2.08 -13.61 -4.88
C ILE A 139 2.10 -14.90 -4.06
N ASN A 140 2.90 -14.89 -2.98
CA ASN A 140 3.04 -16.07 -2.12
C ASN A 140 1.96 -16.11 -1.03
N THR A 141 1.04 -17.06 -1.09
CA THR A 141 -0.03 -17.19 -0.08
C THR A 141 0.44 -17.75 1.26
N ARG A 142 1.66 -18.31 1.36
CA ARG A 142 2.18 -18.88 2.60
C ARG A 142 2.59 -17.83 3.64
N ASN A 143 3.04 -16.67 3.18
CA ASN A 143 3.60 -15.62 4.05
C ASN A 143 2.95 -14.24 3.86
N ASN A 144 1.93 -14.15 3.00
CA ASN A 144 0.99 -13.03 2.99
C ASN A 144 -0.29 -13.50 3.68
N GLY A 145 -0.79 -12.71 4.64
CA GLY A 145 -2.04 -13.01 5.35
C GLY A 145 -1.95 -14.06 6.46
N GLU A 146 -0.77 -14.61 6.76
CA GLU A 146 -0.54 -15.62 7.82
C GLU A 146 -1.12 -15.25 9.20
N ARG A 147 -1.12 -13.94 9.51
CA ARG A 147 -1.62 -13.37 10.78
C ARG A 147 -2.74 -12.36 10.55
N ALA A 148 -3.45 -12.46 9.41
CA ALA A 148 -4.54 -11.58 9.06
C ALA A 148 -5.89 -12.22 9.40
N SER A 149 -6.81 -11.42 9.96
CA SER A 149 -8.21 -11.79 10.14
C SER A 149 -9.02 -11.27 8.96
N CYS A 150 -9.03 -12.03 7.86
CA CYS A 150 -9.63 -11.61 6.59
C CYS A 150 -11.14 -11.82 6.51
N GLU A 151 -11.64 -12.80 7.26
CA GLU A 151 -13.05 -13.05 7.44
C GLU A 151 -13.42 -12.55 8.84
N SER A 152 -14.50 -11.78 8.93
CA SER A 152 -14.97 -11.19 10.18
C SER A 152 -16.48 -11.31 10.30
N ASP A 153 -16.94 -11.75 11.45
CA ASP A 153 -18.35 -11.71 11.79
C ASP A 153 -18.78 -10.29 12.21
N VAL A 154 -20.03 -9.94 11.90
CA VAL A 154 -20.60 -8.65 12.30
C VAL A 154 -21.15 -8.77 13.72
N LEU A 155 -20.44 -8.18 14.69
CA LEU A 155 -20.95 -8.06 16.06
C LEU A 155 -22.10 -7.06 16.12
N ARG A 156 -23.23 -7.46 16.72
CA ARG A 156 -24.43 -6.62 16.90
C ARG A 156 -24.62 -6.29 18.38
N PHE A 157 -24.50 -5.03 18.73
CA PHE A 157 -24.81 -4.55 20.08
C PHE A 157 -26.33 -4.58 20.31
N THR A 158 -26.75 -5.07 21.48
CA THR A 158 -28.17 -5.23 21.84
C THR A 158 -28.68 -4.16 22.79
N SER A 159 -27.84 -3.62 23.67
CA SER A 159 -28.19 -2.52 24.56
C SER A 159 -26.97 -1.66 24.91
N THR A 160 -27.21 -0.36 25.10
CA THR A 160 -26.22 0.61 25.56
C THR A 160 -26.86 1.53 26.58
N THR A 161 -26.32 1.58 27.79
CA THR A 161 -26.81 2.46 28.86
C THR A 161 -25.75 3.52 29.16
N THR A 162 -26.15 4.79 29.17
CA THR A 162 -25.27 5.92 29.53
C THR A 162 -25.85 6.68 30.71
N SER A 163 -25.02 7.07 31.68
CA SER A 163 -25.40 7.92 32.81
C SER A 163 -24.61 9.24 32.79
N LYS A 164 -25.21 10.33 33.30
CA LYS A 164 -24.48 11.57 33.57
C LYS A 164 -23.87 11.48 34.96
N ASN A 165 -22.57 11.78 35.07
CA ASN A 165 -21.98 12.07 36.37
C ASN A 165 -22.66 13.33 36.92
N ARG A 166 -23.16 13.23 38.16
CA ARG A 166 -23.81 14.32 38.89
C ARG A 166 -22.77 15.26 39.46
#